data_AF-A0AAE4U3S9-F1
#
_entry.id   AF-A0AAE4U3S9-F1
#
_cell.length_a   1.000
_cell.length_b   1.000
_cell.length_c   1.000
_cell.angle_alpha   90.00
_cell.angle_beta   90.00
_cell.angle_gamma   90.00
#
_symmetry.space_group_name_H-M   'P 1'
#
loop_
_entity.id
_entity.type
_entity.pdbx_description
1 polymer ?
#
loop_
_entity_poly.entity_id
_entity_poly.type
_entity_poly.pdbx_seq_one_letter_code
_entity_poly.pdbx_strand_id
1 'polypeptide(L)'
;MGIRYYAYAFDSEITQEVLADPRAYISADPLADAFGLPHGFAVGTTDFQQGPPVEDMLYLDKSWRNLQMMTQPSDPDERARPAYRMFEGAVTPLENWEGWLPWVRAIPPEDVAWIADDLDAITRADFVPWFSRHSGPSGEDHEAEADYVDHFLGRARRFLRGLDTSGRGFAYLIG
;
A
#
# COMPACT_ATOMS: atom_id res chain seq x y z
N MET A 1 16.01 7.90 -2.96
CA MET A 1 14.56 7.70 -2.81
C MET A 1 14.33 6.40 -2.07
N GLY A 2 13.29 6.29 -1.24
CA GLY A 2 13.02 5.08 -0.45
C GLY A 2 11.99 4.17 -1.09
N ILE A 3 11.87 2.96 -0.54
CA ILE A 3 10.87 1.94 -0.91
C ILE A 3 9.46 2.44 -0.57
N ARG A 4 8.55 2.33 -1.53
CA ARG A 4 7.18 2.82 -1.46
C ARG A 4 6.18 1.76 -1.88
N TYR A 5 4.90 2.05 -1.67
CA TYR A 5 3.79 1.19 -2.04
C TYR A 5 2.89 1.86 -3.07
N TYR A 6 2.53 1.08 -4.09
CA TYR A 6 1.60 1.45 -5.13
C TYR A 6 0.64 0.29 -5.36
N ALA A 7 -0.65 0.56 -5.57
CA ALA A 7 -1.61 -0.43 -6.04
C ALA A 7 -2.46 0.12 -7.17
N TYR A 8 -2.85 -0.75 -8.10
CA TYR A 8 -3.63 -0.43 -9.28
C TYR A 8 -4.83 -1.37 -9.36
N ALA A 9 -6.01 -0.80 -9.52
CA ALA A 9 -7.25 -1.56 -9.68
C ALA A 9 -7.27 -2.32 -11.01
N PHE A 10 -7.97 -3.45 -11.06
CA PHE A 10 -8.27 -4.17 -12.29
C PHE A 10 -9.67 -4.78 -12.28
N ASP A 11 -10.26 -4.93 -13.46
CA ASP A 11 -11.60 -5.49 -13.62
C ASP A 11 -11.64 -7.00 -13.42
N SER A 12 -12.75 -7.52 -12.89
CA SER A 12 -12.89 -8.94 -12.51
C SER A 12 -12.62 -9.93 -13.65
N GLU A 13 -12.87 -9.51 -14.88
CA GLU A 13 -12.77 -10.25 -16.13
C GLU A 13 -11.34 -10.70 -16.43
N ILE A 14 -10.34 -9.94 -15.96
CA ILE A 14 -8.92 -10.20 -16.20
C ILE A 14 -8.20 -10.75 -14.96
N THR A 15 -8.93 -11.15 -13.92
CA THR A 15 -8.36 -11.62 -12.65
C THR A 15 -7.30 -12.70 -12.85
N GLN A 16 -7.55 -13.70 -13.70
CA GLN A 16 -6.60 -14.80 -13.92
C GLN A 16 -5.33 -14.33 -14.65
N GLU A 17 -5.44 -13.36 -15.54
CA GLU A 17 -4.30 -12.77 -16.25
C GLU A 17 -3.41 -11.99 -15.27
N VAL A 18 -4.03 -11.17 -14.41
CA VAL A 18 -3.31 -10.37 -13.40
C VAL A 18 -2.67 -11.27 -12.33
N LEU A 19 -3.36 -12.34 -11.90
CA LEU A 19 -2.77 -13.32 -10.97
C LEU A 19 -1.55 -14.03 -11.56
N ALA A 20 -1.53 -14.25 -12.88
CA ALA A 20 -0.41 -14.88 -13.57
C ALA A 20 0.79 -13.93 -13.74
N ASP A 21 0.56 -12.65 -14.04
CA ASP A 21 1.61 -11.63 -14.13
C ASP A 21 1.16 -10.27 -13.56
N PRO A 22 1.24 -10.07 -12.23
CA PRO A 22 0.76 -8.84 -11.61
C PRO A 22 1.64 -7.63 -11.96
N ARG A 23 2.90 -7.85 -12.37
CA ARG A 23 3.83 -6.76 -12.70
C ARG A 23 3.42 -6.05 -13.98
N ALA A 24 2.80 -6.76 -14.93
CA ALA A 24 2.29 -6.18 -16.18
C ALA A 24 1.19 -5.13 -15.95
N TYR A 25 0.49 -5.19 -14.81
CA TYR A 25 -0.58 -4.27 -14.43
C TYR A 25 -0.11 -3.11 -13.54
N ILE A 26 1.18 -3.05 -13.23
CA ILE A 26 1.78 -1.91 -12.53
C ILE A 26 2.40 -0.99 -13.57
N SER A 27 2.12 0.31 -13.45
CA SER A 27 2.71 1.35 -14.29
C SER A 27 4.24 1.25 -14.41
N ALA A 28 4.78 1.71 -15.53
CA ALA A 28 6.22 1.80 -15.73
C ALA A 28 6.85 2.87 -14.82
N ASP A 29 6.10 3.90 -14.44
CA ASP A 29 6.53 4.99 -13.57
C ASP A 29 5.44 5.32 -12.54
N PRO A 30 5.26 4.45 -11.52
CA PRO A 30 4.17 4.60 -10.56
C PRO A 30 4.34 5.80 -9.63
N LEU A 31 5.57 6.33 -9.51
CA LEU A 31 5.84 7.57 -8.79
C LEU A 31 5.35 8.78 -9.58
N ALA A 32 5.55 8.77 -10.90
CA ALA A 32 4.99 9.80 -11.77
C ALA A 32 3.45 9.81 -11.68
N ASP A 33 2.82 8.63 -11.73
CA ASP A 33 1.37 8.53 -11.54
C ASP A 33 0.92 9.07 -10.17
N ALA A 34 1.62 8.71 -9.10
CA ALA A 34 1.32 9.17 -7.73
C ALA A 34 1.37 10.70 -7.58
N PHE A 35 2.20 11.39 -8.37
CA PHE A 35 2.41 12.83 -8.29
C PHE A 35 1.88 13.62 -9.51
N GLY A 36 1.16 12.95 -10.42
CA GLY A 36 0.62 13.58 -11.64
C GLY A 36 1.72 14.10 -12.57
N LEU A 37 2.89 13.48 -12.53
CA LEU A 37 4.02 13.86 -13.37
C LEU A 37 3.92 13.17 -14.73
N PRO A 38 4.44 13.80 -15.80
CA PRO A 38 4.77 13.07 -17.02
C PRO A 38 5.71 11.90 -16.72
N HIS A 39 5.55 10.76 -17.40
CA HIS A 39 6.48 9.64 -17.25
C HIS A 39 7.89 10.06 -17.70
N GLY A 40 8.91 9.73 -16.90
CA GLY A 40 10.30 10.15 -17.18
C GLY A 40 10.59 11.64 -16.91
N PHE A 41 9.74 12.31 -16.14
CA PHE A 41 9.92 13.70 -15.77
C PHE A 41 11.18 13.92 -14.92
N ALA A 42 12.06 14.82 -15.38
CA ALA A 42 13.30 15.16 -14.69
C ALA A 42 13.23 16.50 -13.93
N VAL A 43 12.54 17.51 -14.46
CA VAL A 43 12.42 18.87 -13.89
C VAL A 43 11.12 19.55 -14.36
N GLY A 44 10.43 20.25 -13.45
CA GLY A 44 9.32 21.16 -13.73
C GLY A 44 8.41 21.36 -12.51
N THR A 45 7.20 21.89 -12.72
CA THR A 45 6.20 22.15 -11.67
C THR A 45 4.97 21.26 -11.83
N THR A 46 4.55 20.62 -10.75
CA THR A 46 3.29 19.86 -10.64
C THR A 46 2.46 20.42 -9.47
N ASP A 47 1.15 20.22 -9.51
CA ASP A 47 0.23 20.46 -8.39
C ASP A 47 0.22 19.29 -7.38
N PHE A 48 1.03 18.25 -7.64
CA PHE A 48 1.16 17.03 -6.84
C PHE A 48 -0.16 16.27 -6.68
N GLN A 49 -1.12 16.47 -7.58
CA GLN A 49 -2.32 15.65 -7.63
C GLN A 49 -2.01 14.32 -8.31
N GLN A 50 -2.47 13.23 -7.72
CA GLN A 50 -2.35 11.91 -8.33
C GLN A 50 -3.05 11.91 -9.69
N GLY A 51 -2.41 11.34 -10.70
CA GLY A 51 -2.93 11.27 -12.06
C GLY A 51 -4.16 10.37 -12.14
N PRO A 52 -4.03 9.04 -11.89
CA PRO A 52 -5.18 8.16 -11.84
C PRO A 52 -6.10 8.48 -10.65
N PRO A 53 -7.43 8.31 -10.77
CA PRO A 53 -8.35 8.44 -9.64
C PRO A 53 -7.94 7.56 -8.44
N VAL A 54 -8.32 7.98 -7.23
CA VAL A 54 -8.04 7.19 -6.00
C VAL A 54 -8.70 5.82 -6.07
N GLU A 55 -9.77 5.69 -6.83
CA GLU A 55 -10.50 4.44 -7.07
C GLU A 55 -9.73 3.49 -8.01
N ASP A 56 -8.75 3.99 -8.77
CA ASP A 56 -7.98 3.23 -9.76
C ASP A 56 -6.52 3.04 -9.34
N MET A 57 -6.01 3.89 -8.45
CA MET A 57 -4.65 3.79 -7.94
C MET A 57 -4.55 4.26 -6.49
N LEU A 58 -3.81 3.49 -5.69
CA LEU A 58 -3.47 3.81 -4.31
C LEU A 58 -1.97 3.99 -4.15
N TYR A 59 -1.59 5.12 -3.56
CA TYR A 59 -0.23 5.41 -3.13
C TYR A 59 -0.18 5.55 -1.62
N LEU A 60 0.72 4.82 -0.95
CA LEU A 60 0.88 4.87 0.52
C LEU A 60 2.21 5.50 0.99
N ASP A 61 3.01 6.06 0.07
CA ASP A 61 4.37 6.53 0.34
C ASP A 61 5.16 5.53 1.19
N LYS A 62 5.63 5.89 2.40
CA LYS A 62 6.36 5.02 3.32
C LYS A 62 5.48 4.44 4.44
N SER A 63 4.23 4.90 4.55
CA SER A 63 3.26 4.42 5.53
C SER A 63 2.98 2.92 5.41
N TRP A 64 3.17 2.34 4.22
CA TRP A 64 3.00 0.90 3.99
C TRP A 64 3.74 0.03 5.01
N ARG A 65 4.94 0.43 5.45
CA ARG A 65 5.73 -0.37 6.39
C ARG A 65 5.12 -0.36 7.78
N ASN A 66 4.58 0.78 8.22
CA ASN A 66 3.83 0.86 9.47
C ASN A 66 2.57 0.00 9.41
N LEU A 67 1.78 0.12 8.33
CA LEU A 67 0.58 -0.69 8.10
C LEU A 67 0.87 -2.19 8.01
N GLN A 68 1.97 -2.58 7.37
CA GLN A 68 2.46 -3.96 7.33
C GLN A 68 2.75 -4.47 8.74
N MET A 69 3.54 -3.75 9.53
CA MET A 69 3.93 -4.20 10.87
C MET A 69 2.76 -4.26 11.86
N MET A 70 1.71 -3.49 11.63
CA MET A 70 0.51 -3.51 12.47
C MET A 70 -0.47 -4.62 12.10
N THR A 71 -0.41 -5.11 10.87
CA THR A 71 -1.30 -6.16 10.36
C THR A 71 -0.64 -7.53 10.35
N GLN A 72 0.70 -7.60 10.33
CA GLN A 72 1.44 -8.85 10.35
C GLN A 72 1.15 -9.66 11.63
N PRO A 73 1.17 -11.00 11.56
CA PRO A 73 1.16 -11.85 12.74
C PRO A 73 2.25 -11.45 13.72
N SER A 74 1.94 -11.45 15.02
CA SER A 74 2.96 -11.24 16.06
C SER A 74 3.79 -12.50 16.31
N ASP A 75 3.24 -13.66 15.97
CA ASP A 75 3.88 -14.98 16.07
C ASP A 75 3.78 -15.72 14.73
N PRO A 76 4.82 -16.44 14.26
CA PRO A 76 4.75 -17.27 13.06
C PRO A 76 3.59 -18.28 13.03
N ASP A 77 3.14 -18.76 14.19
CA ASP A 77 2.03 -19.71 14.31
C ASP A 77 0.66 -19.00 14.37
N GLU A 78 0.63 -17.68 14.48
CA GLU A 78 -0.58 -16.88 14.44
C GLU A 78 -1.06 -16.71 12.99
N ARG A 79 -2.37 -16.89 12.78
CA ARG A 79 -2.97 -16.62 11.48
C ARG A 79 -2.92 -15.12 11.19
N ALA A 80 -2.32 -14.75 10.06
CA ALA A 80 -2.32 -13.38 9.58
C ALA A 80 -3.73 -12.80 9.48
N ARG A 81 -3.87 -11.55 9.93
CA ARG A 81 -5.10 -10.78 9.73
C ARG A 81 -5.36 -10.57 8.24
N PRO A 82 -6.61 -10.53 7.80
CA PRO A 82 -6.95 -10.28 6.39
C PRO A 82 -6.21 -9.08 5.78
N ALA A 83 -6.19 -7.94 6.46
CA ALA A 83 -5.56 -6.71 5.99
C ALA A 83 -4.06 -6.88 5.68
N TYR A 84 -3.39 -7.83 6.32
CA TYR A 84 -1.97 -8.09 6.06
C TYR A 84 -1.68 -8.49 4.61
N ARG A 85 -2.62 -9.16 3.92
CA ARG A 85 -2.43 -9.57 2.52
C ARG A 85 -2.20 -8.39 1.57
N MET A 86 -2.78 -7.23 1.89
CA MET A 86 -2.56 -6.00 1.13
C MET A 86 -1.13 -5.46 1.32
N PHE A 87 -0.46 -5.80 2.42
CA PHE A 87 0.86 -5.29 2.76
C PHE A 87 1.92 -6.38 2.82
N GLU A 88 1.63 -7.59 2.36
CA GLU A 88 2.53 -8.73 2.48
C GLU A 88 3.81 -8.54 1.63
N GLY A 89 4.91 -9.10 2.11
CA GLY A 89 6.16 -9.20 1.35
C GLY A 89 7.14 -8.07 1.58
N ALA A 90 8.31 -8.17 0.96
CA ALA A 90 9.38 -7.20 1.09
C ALA A 90 10.24 -7.20 -0.17
N VAL A 91 10.91 -6.06 -0.41
CA VAL A 91 11.89 -5.97 -1.48
C VAL A 91 13.04 -6.96 -1.24
N THR A 92 13.63 -7.45 -2.33
CA THR A 92 14.89 -8.21 -2.25
C THR A 92 16.05 -7.28 -2.54
N PRO A 93 16.92 -6.95 -1.57
CA PRO A 93 18.06 -6.08 -1.81
C PRO A 93 19.01 -6.71 -2.83
N LEU A 94 19.52 -5.90 -3.75
CA LEU A 94 20.65 -6.26 -4.61
C LEU A 94 21.96 -6.14 -3.81
N GLU A 95 23.05 -6.64 -4.39
CA GLU A 95 24.37 -6.59 -3.76
C GLU A 95 24.71 -5.15 -3.31
N ASN A 96 25.25 -5.01 -2.11
CA ASN A 96 25.64 -3.73 -1.49
C ASN A 96 24.51 -2.68 -1.33
N TRP A 97 23.23 -3.06 -1.42
CA TRP A 97 22.09 -2.13 -1.31
C TRP A 97 22.07 -1.01 -2.37
N GLU A 98 22.73 -1.21 -3.50
CA GLU A 98 22.71 -0.25 -4.61
C GLU A 98 21.34 -0.19 -5.32
N GLY A 99 20.50 -1.18 -5.06
CA GLY A 99 19.10 -1.23 -5.49
C GLY A 99 18.37 -2.40 -4.85
N TRP A 100 17.16 -2.65 -5.31
CA TRP A 100 16.35 -3.77 -4.86
C TRP A 100 15.40 -4.24 -5.96
N LEU A 101 15.03 -5.52 -5.91
CA LEU A 101 13.94 -6.07 -6.68
C LEU A 101 12.62 -5.81 -5.93
N PRO A 102 11.59 -5.25 -6.60
CA PRO A 102 10.32 -4.98 -5.96
C PRO A 102 9.59 -6.28 -5.62
N TRP A 103 8.75 -6.21 -4.59
CA TRP A 103 7.74 -7.23 -4.34
C TRP A 103 6.46 -6.87 -5.09
N VAL A 104 5.83 -7.85 -5.76
CA VAL A 104 4.61 -7.63 -6.54
C VAL A 104 3.63 -8.76 -6.32
N ARG A 105 2.36 -8.42 -6.07
CA ARG A 105 1.27 -9.38 -5.85
C ARG A 105 -0.05 -8.82 -6.39
N ALA A 106 -1.02 -9.71 -6.60
CA ALA A 106 -2.39 -9.35 -6.91
C ALA A 106 -3.34 -9.91 -5.86
N ILE A 107 -4.39 -9.14 -5.58
CA ILE A 107 -5.53 -9.49 -4.73
C ILE A 107 -6.75 -9.55 -5.64
N PRO A 108 -7.39 -10.73 -5.76
CA PRO A 108 -8.55 -10.88 -6.62
C PRO A 108 -9.81 -10.26 -6.00
N PRO A 109 -10.85 -9.94 -6.79
CA PRO A 109 -12.05 -9.26 -6.31
C PRO A 109 -12.74 -9.97 -5.14
N GLU A 110 -12.81 -11.29 -5.17
CA GLU A 110 -13.41 -12.10 -4.09
C GLU A 110 -12.70 -11.91 -2.75
N ASP A 111 -11.45 -11.46 -2.77
CA ASP A 111 -10.66 -11.22 -1.58
C ASP A 111 -10.78 -9.78 -1.03
N VAL A 112 -11.38 -8.85 -1.77
CA VAL A 112 -11.35 -7.44 -1.39
C VAL A 112 -12.23 -7.15 -0.17
N ALA A 113 -13.45 -7.71 -0.12
CA ALA A 113 -14.42 -7.38 0.92
C ALA A 113 -13.92 -7.68 2.34
N TRP A 114 -13.35 -8.89 2.55
CA TRP A 114 -12.88 -9.30 3.88
C TRP A 114 -11.59 -8.57 4.31
N ILE A 115 -10.76 -8.15 3.35
CA ILE A 115 -9.61 -7.26 3.61
C ILE A 115 -10.11 -5.86 4.00
N ALA A 116 -11.10 -5.33 3.29
CA ALA A 116 -11.68 -4.01 3.57
C ALA A 116 -12.31 -3.95 4.98
N ASP A 117 -13.06 -4.99 5.35
CA ASP A 117 -13.68 -5.09 6.68
C ASP A 117 -12.64 -5.14 7.81
N ASP A 118 -11.57 -5.91 7.65
CA ASP A 118 -10.50 -5.97 8.65
C ASP A 118 -9.69 -4.66 8.71
N LEU A 119 -9.47 -4.00 7.57
CA LEU A 119 -8.81 -2.69 7.53
C LEU A 119 -9.67 -1.61 8.23
N ASP A 120 -10.98 -1.69 8.13
CA ASP A 120 -11.90 -0.81 8.84
C ASP A 120 -11.89 -1.00 10.35
N ALA A 121 -11.51 -2.18 10.84
CA ALA A 121 -11.34 -2.43 12.27
C ALA A 121 -10.07 -1.77 12.86
N ILE A 122 -9.11 -1.33 12.04
CA ILE A 122 -7.88 -0.67 12.50
C ILE A 122 -8.14 0.83 12.68
N THR A 123 -7.92 1.35 13.87
CA THR A 123 -8.22 2.75 14.20
C THR A 123 -6.97 3.49 14.63
N ARG A 124 -7.05 4.83 14.69
CA ARG A 124 -5.99 5.66 15.26
C ARG A 124 -5.59 5.24 16.68
N ALA A 125 -6.54 4.74 17.47
CA ALA A 125 -6.28 4.27 18.83
C ALA A 125 -5.33 3.06 18.88
N ASP A 126 -5.20 2.32 17.77
CA ASP A 126 -4.26 1.20 17.64
C ASP A 126 -2.82 1.69 17.35
N PHE A 127 -2.67 2.89 16.77
CA PHE A 127 -1.37 3.45 16.35
C PHE A 127 -0.53 4.00 17.48
N VAL A 128 -1.13 4.83 18.35
CA VAL A 128 -0.38 5.53 19.41
C VAL A 128 0.33 4.54 20.35
N PRO A 129 -0.32 3.49 20.87
CA PRO A 129 0.36 2.48 21.69
C PRO A 129 1.42 1.68 20.93
N TRP A 130 1.22 1.47 19.62
CA TRP A 130 2.18 0.77 18.77
C TRP A 130 3.46 1.59 18.59
N PHE A 131 3.34 2.87 18.23
CA PHE A 131 4.48 3.79 18.09
C PHE A 131 5.22 4.00 19.42
N SER A 132 4.49 4.14 20.53
CA SER A 132 5.13 4.26 21.85
C SER A 132 5.95 3.02 22.25
N ARG A 133 5.67 1.84 21.68
CA ARG A 133 6.41 0.60 21.94
C ARG A 133 7.55 0.34 20.97
N HIS A 134 7.47 0.86 19.74
CA HIS A 134 8.37 0.49 18.63
C HIS A 134 9.18 1.66 18.07
N SER A 135 8.85 2.89 18.46
CA SER A 135 9.59 4.11 18.11
C SER A 135 10.25 4.71 19.35
N GLY A 136 11.39 5.40 19.18
CA GLY A 136 12.19 5.97 20.28
C GLY A 136 11.42 6.97 21.18
N PRO A 137 12.05 7.50 22.25
CA PRO A 137 11.36 8.13 23.38
C PRO A 137 10.67 9.48 23.14
N SER A 138 10.56 9.98 21.91
CA SER A 138 9.94 11.28 21.57
C SER A 138 8.45 11.13 21.25
N GLY A 139 7.58 11.43 22.22
CA GLY A 139 6.12 11.33 22.07
C GLY A 139 5.50 12.31 21.05
N GLU A 140 6.09 13.48 20.80
CA GLU A 140 5.64 14.40 19.74
C GLU A 140 5.82 13.80 18.33
N ASP A 141 6.85 12.97 18.15
CA ASP A 141 7.07 12.25 16.90
C ASP A 141 6.02 11.13 16.72
N HIS A 142 5.46 10.58 17.80
CA HIS A 142 4.47 9.49 17.73
C HIS A 142 3.10 9.97 17.26
N GLU A 143 2.64 11.15 17.70
CA GLU A 143 1.37 11.72 17.23
C GLU A 143 1.45 12.15 15.76
N ALA A 144 2.58 12.75 15.34
CA ALA A 144 2.81 13.10 13.95
C ALA A 144 2.87 11.86 13.05
N GLU A 145 3.54 10.78 13.49
CA GLU A 145 3.54 9.49 12.79
C GLU A 145 2.14 8.86 12.77
N ALA A 146 1.36 8.96 13.85
CA ALA A 146 -0.01 8.49 13.89
C ALA A 146 -0.93 9.27 12.92
N ASP A 147 -0.79 10.61 12.84
CA ASP A 147 -1.47 11.44 11.85
C ASP A 147 -1.12 11.02 10.42
N TYR A 148 0.17 10.81 10.17
CA TYR A 148 0.68 10.40 8.87
C TYR A 148 0.13 9.03 8.45
N VAL A 149 0.14 8.04 9.35
CA VAL A 149 -0.40 6.72 9.03
C VAL A 149 -1.92 6.74 8.92
N ASP A 150 -2.64 7.48 9.77
CA ASP A 150 -4.10 7.60 9.70
C ASP A 150 -4.55 8.23 8.37
N HIS A 151 -3.83 9.25 7.88
CA HIS A 151 -4.05 9.81 6.55
C HIS A 151 -4.01 8.74 5.45
N PHE A 152 -2.96 7.90 5.44
CA PHE A 152 -2.78 6.85 4.44
C PHE A 152 -3.72 5.65 4.65
N LEU A 153 -4.08 5.33 5.90
CA LEU A 153 -5.11 4.34 6.20
C LEU A 153 -6.46 4.77 5.61
N GLY A 154 -6.83 6.05 5.76
CA GLY A 154 -8.04 6.60 5.16
C GLY A 154 -8.07 6.45 3.63
N ARG A 155 -6.92 6.65 2.96
CA ARG A 155 -6.79 6.41 1.51
C ARG A 155 -6.95 4.94 1.15
N ALA A 156 -6.31 4.03 1.89
CA ALA A 156 -6.43 2.59 1.67
C ALA A 156 -7.87 2.10 1.83
N ARG A 157 -8.58 2.57 2.86
CA ARG A 157 -10.00 2.27 3.09
C ARG A 157 -10.87 2.72 1.92
N ARG A 158 -10.70 3.97 1.47
CA ARG A 158 -11.46 4.50 0.33
C ARG A 158 -11.22 3.67 -0.93
N PHE A 159 -9.97 3.31 -1.20
CA PHE A 159 -9.60 2.47 -2.34
C PHE A 159 -10.30 1.11 -2.25
N LEU A 160 -10.12 0.36 -1.15
CA LEU A 160 -10.72 -0.96 -0.99
C LEU A 160 -12.25 -0.94 -1.04
N ARG A 161 -12.91 0.05 -0.44
CA ARG A 161 -14.37 0.19 -0.50
C ARG A 161 -14.85 0.53 -1.91
N GLY A 162 -14.07 1.30 -2.67
CA GLY A 162 -14.32 1.53 -4.09
C GLY A 162 -14.24 0.23 -4.90
N LEU A 163 -13.22 -0.59 -4.66
CA LEU A 163 -13.05 -1.89 -5.32
C LEU A 163 -14.16 -2.88 -4.97
N ASP A 164 -14.51 -2.99 -3.68
CA ASP A 164 -15.60 -3.84 -3.19
C ASP A 164 -16.93 -3.48 -3.86
N THR A 165 -17.26 -2.18 -3.90
CA THR A 165 -18.48 -1.68 -4.55
C THR A 165 -18.50 -1.96 -6.07
N SER A 166 -17.33 -1.93 -6.72
CA SER A 166 -17.21 -2.11 -8.17
C SER A 166 -16.91 -3.56 -8.59
N GLY A 167 -16.75 -4.49 -7.65
CA GLY A 167 -16.39 -5.87 -7.94
C GLY A 167 -15.00 -6.03 -8.57
N ARG A 168 -14.06 -5.13 -8.25
CA ARG A 168 -12.71 -5.08 -8.83
C ARG A 168 -11.66 -5.64 -7.88
N GLY A 169 -10.55 -6.13 -8.44
CA GLY A 169 -9.35 -6.53 -7.70
C GLY A 169 -8.27 -5.46 -7.79
N PHE A 170 -7.08 -5.75 -7.24
CA PHE A 170 -5.92 -4.88 -7.43
C PHE A 170 -4.59 -5.62 -7.44
N ALA A 171 -3.64 -5.11 -8.22
CA ALA A 171 -2.22 -5.48 -8.13
C ALA A 171 -1.48 -4.44 -7.30
N TYR A 172 -0.49 -4.85 -6.51
CA TYR A 172 0.34 -3.93 -5.75
C TYR A 172 1.82 -4.23 -5.90
N LEU A 173 2.62 -3.17 -5.70
CA LEU A 173 4.06 -3.17 -5.74
C LEU A 173 4.62 -2.49 -4.48
N ILE A 174 5.59 -3.14 -3.85
CA ILE A 174 6.46 -2.56 -2.83
C ILE A 174 7.86 -2.44 -3.44
N GLY A 175 8.36 -1.22 -3.63
CA GLY A 175 9.64 -0.96 -4.31
C GLY A 175 9.97 0.51 -4.51
#